data_AF-A0A7S4IZC0-F1
#
_entry.id   AF-A0A7S4IZC0-F1
#
_cell.length_a   1.000
_cell.length_b   1.000
_cell.length_c   1.000
_cell.angle_alpha   90.00
_cell.angle_beta   90.00
_cell.angle_gamma   90.00
#
_symmetry.space_group_name_H-M   'P 1'
#
loop_
_entity.id
_entity.type
_entity.pdbx_description
1 polymer ?
#
loop_
_entity_poly.entity_id
_entity_poly.type
_entity_poly.pdbx_seq_one_letter_code
_entity_poly.pdbx_strand_id
1 'polypeptide(L)'
;GGGEAGGGDEDDGLPRVLSLGKVLDDDGARDALRSFLQAEGTEDNLVFWEEVHAFHGRWEGYGAGEKADALRENDAEGVISEYLNEGSTHQVCMGDPRVKQLVEGSYTGVDMFDGLQAVVFAALQLDAFPRFSESAEGAELARRPALTEPSRGAEA
;
A
#
# COMPACT_ATOMS: atom_id res chain seq x y z
N GLY A 1 -1.92 26.80 -38.52
CA GLY A 1 -0.98 27.28 -37.49
C GLY A 1 -1.37 26.60 -36.22
N GLY A 2 -0.54 25.68 -35.76
CA GLY A 2 -0.73 25.01 -34.47
C GLY A 2 -0.02 25.76 -33.35
N GLY A 3 -0.24 25.24 -32.15
CA GLY A 3 0.53 25.48 -30.93
C GLY A 3 -0.13 26.49 -30.00
N GLU A 4 -0.30 26.26 -28.70
CA GLU A 4 0.05 25.13 -27.83
C GLU A 4 -0.67 25.46 -26.52
N ALA A 5 -1.51 24.56 -26.00
CA ALA A 5 -2.09 24.70 -24.67
C ALA A 5 -1.02 24.23 -23.66
N GLY A 6 -0.17 25.15 -23.22
CA GLY A 6 0.72 24.92 -22.09
C GLY A 6 -0.11 24.84 -20.82
N GLY A 7 -0.47 23.62 -20.41
CA GLY A 7 -0.90 23.34 -19.04
C GLY A 7 0.32 23.50 -18.15
N GLY A 8 0.51 24.70 -17.61
CA GLY A 8 1.49 24.92 -16.57
C GLY A 8 0.98 24.30 -15.29
N ASP A 9 1.69 23.30 -14.78
CA ASP A 9 1.65 22.96 -13.37
C ASP A 9 1.95 24.25 -12.59
N GLU A 10 0.90 24.84 -12.01
CA GLU A 10 1.01 26.00 -11.13
C GLU A 10 1.86 25.58 -9.93
N ASP A 11 3.11 26.03 -9.90
CA ASP A 11 3.99 25.93 -8.75
C ASP A 11 3.37 26.75 -7.62
N ASP A 12 2.60 26.09 -6.76
CA ASP A 12 1.87 26.68 -5.64
C ASP A 12 2.80 27.22 -4.53
N GLY A 13 4.12 27.06 -4.69
CA GLY A 13 5.16 27.55 -3.79
C GLY A 13 5.19 26.85 -2.44
N LEU A 14 4.38 25.82 -2.21
CA LEU A 14 4.38 25.07 -0.95
C LEU A 14 5.57 24.11 -0.89
N PRO A 15 6.19 23.95 0.29
CA PRO A 15 7.20 22.92 0.48
C PRO A 15 6.58 21.55 0.17
N ARG A 16 7.25 20.74 -0.65
CA ARG A 16 6.77 19.42 -1.04
C ARG A 16 7.44 18.32 -0.22
N VAL A 17 6.65 17.34 0.18
CA VAL A 17 7.10 16.17 0.95
C VAL A 17 6.78 14.89 0.20
N LEU A 18 7.55 13.84 0.46
CA LEU A 18 7.31 12.53 -0.12
C LEU A 18 5.95 11.99 0.36
N SER A 19 5.18 11.42 -0.55
CA SER A 19 3.86 10.85 -0.25
C SER A 19 3.93 9.33 -0.25
N LEU A 20 3.50 8.68 0.85
CA LEU A 20 3.48 7.21 0.90
C LEU A 20 2.61 6.63 -0.21
N GLY A 21 1.42 7.20 -0.44
CA GLY A 21 0.51 6.72 -1.50
C GLY A 21 1.18 6.75 -2.87
N LYS A 22 1.81 7.88 -3.22
CA LYS A 22 2.52 8.01 -4.50
C LYS A 22 3.75 7.10 -4.61
N VAL A 23 4.42 6.82 -3.49
CA VAL A 23 5.52 5.85 -3.43
C VAL A 23 5.02 4.43 -3.64
N LEU A 24 3.88 4.06 -3.06
CA LEU A 24 3.29 2.72 -3.23
C LEU A 24 2.73 2.49 -4.63
N ASP A 25 2.27 3.55 -5.31
CA ASP A 25 1.76 3.51 -6.69
C ASP A 25 2.87 3.51 -7.76
N ASP A 26 4.13 3.84 -7.41
CA ASP A 26 5.27 3.85 -8.33
C ASP A 26 6.18 2.65 -8.05
N ASP A 27 6.25 1.69 -8.98
CA ASP A 27 7.01 0.43 -8.81
C ASP A 27 8.45 0.65 -8.34
N GLY A 28 9.16 1.59 -8.95
CA GLY A 28 10.56 1.87 -8.60
C GLY A 28 10.72 2.51 -7.22
N ALA A 29 9.79 3.39 -6.82
CA ALA A 29 9.78 3.99 -5.50
C ALA A 29 9.40 2.97 -4.41
N ARG A 30 8.43 2.09 -4.71
CA ARG A 30 8.02 0.99 -3.85
C ARG A 30 9.16 -0.01 -3.64
N ASP A 31 9.92 -0.36 -4.68
CA ASP A 31 11.10 -1.23 -4.56
C ASP A 31 12.18 -0.63 -3.64
N ALA A 32 12.38 0.69 -3.69
CA ALA A 32 13.29 1.39 -2.79
C ALA A 32 12.81 1.32 -1.33
N LEU A 33 11.51 1.55 -1.09
CA LEU A 33 10.91 1.39 0.24
C LEU A 33 11.04 -0.06 0.73
N ARG A 34 10.76 -1.05 -0.13
CA ARG A 34 10.91 -2.47 0.20
C ARG A 34 12.34 -2.80 0.60
N SER A 35 13.32 -2.35 -0.18
CA SER A 35 14.74 -2.59 0.11
C SER A 35 15.16 -1.98 1.45
N PHE A 36 14.67 -0.79 1.76
CA PHE A 36 14.88 -0.13 3.05
C PHE A 36 14.30 -0.95 4.21
N LEU A 37 13.05 -1.40 4.10
CA LEU A 37 12.38 -2.18 5.16
C LEU A 37 13.00 -3.57 5.36
N GLN A 38 13.44 -4.22 4.29
CA GLN A 38 14.14 -5.50 4.34
C GLN A 38 15.47 -5.38 5.10
N ALA A 39 16.19 -4.26 4.95
CA ALA A 39 17.41 -4.03 5.71
C ALA A 39 17.16 -3.89 7.22
N GLU A 40 15.94 -3.49 7.60
CA GLU A 40 15.49 -3.36 8.99
C GLU A 40 14.73 -4.59 9.50
N GLY A 41 14.38 -5.54 8.63
CA GLY A 41 13.55 -6.71 8.95
C GLY A 41 12.13 -6.34 9.37
N THR A 42 11.52 -5.35 8.71
CA THR A 42 10.17 -4.84 9.01
C THR A 42 9.28 -4.75 7.77
N GLU A 43 9.61 -5.49 6.72
CA GLU A 43 8.94 -5.43 5.42
C GLU A 43 7.54 -6.06 5.38
N ASP A 44 7.17 -6.87 6.38
CA ASP A 44 5.95 -7.70 6.35
C ASP A 44 4.69 -6.89 6.05
N ASN A 45 4.59 -5.69 6.63
CA ASN A 45 3.49 -4.76 6.37
C ASN A 45 3.44 -4.35 4.88
N LEU A 46 4.58 -4.00 4.28
CA LEU A 46 4.60 -3.64 2.86
C LEU A 46 4.27 -4.85 1.98
N VAL A 47 4.84 -6.02 2.29
CA VAL A 47 4.60 -7.24 1.53
C VAL A 47 3.11 -7.62 1.56
N PHE A 48 2.48 -7.57 2.72
CA PHE A 48 1.03 -7.78 2.83
C PHE A 48 0.25 -6.75 2.00
N TRP A 49 0.60 -5.46 2.06
CA TRP A 49 -0.07 -4.43 1.29
C TRP A 49 -0.01 -4.72 -0.22
N GLU A 50 1.15 -5.17 -0.71
CA GLU A 50 1.38 -5.53 -2.11
C GLU A 50 0.58 -6.75 -2.53
N GLU A 51 0.51 -7.78 -1.68
CA GLU A 51 -0.30 -8.97 -1.96
C GLU A 51 -1.79 -8.64 -2.03
N VAL A 52 -2.29 -7.76 -1.15
CA VAL A 52 -3.66 -7.28 -1.23
C VAL A 52 -3.88 -6.44 -2.51
N HIS A 53 -2.94 -5.56 -2.85
CA HIS A 53 -3.02 -4.77 -4.08
C HIS A 53 -3.05 -5.67 -5.33
N ALA A 54 -2.22 -6.71 -5.35
CA ALA A 54 -2.21 -7.71 -6.41
C ALA A 54 -3.50 -8.54 -6.43
N PHE A 55 -4.05 -8.90 -5.27
CA PHE A 55 -5.34 -9.56 -5.15
C PHE A 55 -6.46 -8.71 -5.78
N HIS A 56 -6.54 -7.42 -5.45
CA HIS A 56 -7.50 -6.51 -6.09
C HIS A 56 -7.32 -6.50 -7.61
N GLY A 57 -6.09 -6.33 -8.11
CA GLY A 57 -5.82 -6.31 -9.55
C GLY A 57 -6.17 -7.62 -10.28
N ARG A 58 -6.03 -8.78 -9.62
CA ARG A 58 -6.43 -10.09 -10.19
C ARG A 58 -7.94 -10.22 -10.34
N TRP A 59 -8.69 -9.67 -9.39
CA TRP A 59 -10.14 -9.85 -9.28
C TRP A 59 -10.96 -8.64 -9.76
N GLU A 60 -10.31 -7.52 -10.07
CA GLU A 60 -10.94 -6.35 -10.66
C GLU A 60 -11.53 -6.69 -12.04
N GLY A 61 -12.82 -6.36 -12.22
CA GLY A 61 -13.53 -6.63 -13.48
C GLY A 61 -13.77 -8.13 -13.77
N TYR A 62 -13.38 -9.03 -12.86
CA TYR A 62 -13.68 -10.44 -12.99
C TYR A 62 -15.19 -10.65 -12.81
N GLY A 63 -15.80 -11.43 -13.72
CA GLY A 63 -17.25 -11.62 -13.73
C GLY A 63 -17.77 -12.34 -12.48
N ALA A 64 -19.06 -12.18 -12.21
CA ALA A 64 -19.73 -12.91 -11.13
C ALA A 64 -20.02 -14.38 -11.51
N GLY A 65 -19.95 -15.28 -10.54
CA GLY A 65 -20.38 -16.66 -10.68
C GLY A 65 -19.61 -17.62 -9.77
N GLU A 66 -20.24 -18.75 -9.44
CA GLU A 66 -19.75 -19.74 -8.46
C GLU A 66 -18.30 -20.18 -8.67
N LYS A 67 -17.87 -20.34 -9.94
CA LYS A 67 -16.48 -20.69 -10.25
C LYS A 67 -15.50 -19.55 -9.96
N ALA A 68 -15.88 -18.30 -10.26
CA ALA A 68 -15.05 -17.14 -9.98
C ALA A 68 -14.98 -16.91 -8.46
N ASP A 69 -16.08 -17.10 -7.76
CA ASP A 69 -16.14 -17.00 -6.30
C ASP A 69 -15.24 -18.05 -5.63
N ALA A 70 -15.33 -19.32 -6.05
CA ALA A 70 -14.48 -20.39 -5.50
C ALA A 70 -12.97 -20.16 -5.74
N LEU A 71 -12.60 -19.63 -6.90
CA LEU A 71 -11.20 -19.30 -7.18
C LEU A 71 -10.73 -18.09 -6.34
N ARG A 72 -11.60 -17.07 -6.16
CA ARG A 72 -11.31 -15.91 -5.32
C ARG A 72 -11.14 -16.30 -3.85
N GLU A 73 -12.01 -17.17 -3.37
CA GLU A 73 -11.93 -17.73 -2.01
C GLU A 73 -10.61 -18.47 -1.80
N ASN A 74 -10.16 -19.28 -2.78
CA ASN A 74 -8.88 -19.97 -2.69
C ASN A 74 -7.68 -19.02 -2.69
N ASP A 75 -7.69 -17.98 -3.52
CA ASP A 75 -6.68 -16.93 -3.52
C ASP A 75 -6.64 -16.18 -2.17
N ALA A 76 -7.81 -15.83 -1.63
CA ALA A 76 -7.95 -15.13 -0.36
C ALA A 76 -7.45 -15.98 0.81
N GLU A 77 -7.72 -17.30 0.81
CA GLU A 77 -7.21 -18.24 1.79
C GLU A 77 -5.68 -18.26 1.82
N GLY A 78 -5.02 -18.12 0.67
CA GLY A 78 -3.57 -17.96 0.57
C GLY A 78 -3.07 -16.72 1.32
N VAL A 79 -3.70 -15.57 1.09
CA VAL A 79 -3.36 -14.32 1.78
C VAL A 79 -3.59 -14.43 3.29
N ILE A 80 -4.72 -15.00 3.71
CA ILE A 80 -5.04 -15.20 5.13
C ILE A 80 -4.02 -16.12 5.79
N SER A 81 -3.68 -17.24 5.15
CA SER A 81 -2.76 -18.23 5.68
C SER A 81 -1.35 -17.70 5.87
N GLU A 82 -0.86 -16.90 4.92
CA GLU A 82 0.52 -16.41 4.94
C GLU A 82 0.71 -15.21 5.87
N TYR A 83 -0.29 -14.32 5.98
CA TYR A 83 -0.11 -13.02 6.63
C TYR A 83 -0.97 -12.79 7.88
N LEU A 84 -2.10 -13.49 8.01
CA LEU A 84 -3.09 -13.18 9.05
C LEU A 84 -3.22 -14.28 10.12
N ASN A 85 -2.87 -15.52 9.79
CA ASN A 85 -2.91 -16.63 10.72
C ASN A 85 -1.86 -16.51 11.82
N GLU A 86 -2.23 -16.94 13.02
CA GLU A 86 -1.32 -16.96 14.16
C GLU A 86 -0.14 -17.91 13.89
N GLY A 87 1.08 -17.39 14.07
CA GLY A 87 2.31 -18.14 13.84
C GLY A 87 2.75 -18.21 12.37
N SER A 88 2.13 -17.43 11.47
CA SER A 88 2.67 -17.27 10.12
C SER A 88 4.01 -16.53 10.13
N THR A 89 4.84 -16.78 9.11
CA THR A 89 6.19 -16.18 9.02
C THR A 89 6.14 -14.67 8.79
N HIS A 90 5.07 -14.20 8.13
CA HIS A 90 4.87 -12.80 7.73
C HIS A 90 3.65 -12.18 8.43
N GLN A 91 3.46 -12.51 9.70
CA GLN A 91 2.24 -12.13 10.42
C GLN A 91 2.11 -10.60 10.59
N VAL A 92 0.98 -10.04 10.14
CA VAL A 92 0.65 -8.60 10.25
C VAL A 92 -0.65 -8.35 11.01
N CYS A 93 -0.91 -7.09 11.38
CA CYS A 93 -2.18 -6.63 11.97
C CYS A 93 -2.65 -7.39 13.23
N MET A 94 -1.72 -7.88 14.04
CA MET A 94 -2.05 -8.65 15.25
C MET A 94 -3.01 -7.87 16.16
N GLY A 95 -4.13 -8.51 16.50
CA GLY A 95 -5.14 -7.94 17.40
C GLY A 95 -6.18 -7.04 16.74
N ASP A 96 -6.12 -6.80 15.42
CA ASP A 96 -7.22 -6.13 14.73
C ASP A 96 -8.44 -7.09 14.66
N PRO A 97 -9.63 -6.68 15.14
CA PRO A 97 -10.81 -7.55 15.17
C PRO A 97 -11.26 -8.02 13.79
N ARG A 98 -10.88 -7.32 12.70
CA ARG A 98 -11.18 -7.73 11.32
C ARG A 98 -10.40 -8.96 10.89
N VAL A 99 -9.18 -9.17 11.42
CA VAL A 99 -8.41 -10.39 11.16
C VAL A 99 -9.22 -11.62 11.56
N LYS A 100 -9.84 -11.58 12.74
CA LYS A 100 -10.68 -12.68 13.22
C LYS A 100 -11.86 -12.95 12.29
N GLN A 101 -12.53 -11.90 11.79
CA GLN A 101 -13.69 -12.05 10.89
C GLN A 101 -13.29 -12.70 9.55
N LEU A 102 -12.12 -12.34 9.02
CA LEU A 102 -11.59 -12.90 7.77
C LEU A 102 -11.15 -14.36 7.96
N VAL A 103 -10.43 -14.67 9.04
CA VAL A 103 -10.01 -16.04 9.37
C VAL A 103 -11.20 -16.96 9.62
N GLU A 104 -12.28 -16.45 10.22
CA GLU A 104 -13.54 -17.20 10.43
C GLU A 104 -14.39 -17.34 9.15
N GLY A 105 -13.92 -16.84 8.00
CA GLY A 105 -14.56 -17.02 6.69
C GLY A 105 -15.86 -16.24 6.50
N SER A 106 -16.04 -15.14 7.24
CA SER A 106 -17.32 -14.41 7.27
C SER A 106 -17.53 -13.46 6.07
N TYR A 107 -16.54 -13.28 5.19
CA TYR A 107 -16.60 -12.30 4.10
C TYR A 107 -15.67 -12.69 2.93
N THR A 108 -16.19 -12.67 1.69
CA THR A 108 -15.48 -13.14 0.48
C THR A 108 -15.55 -12.16 -0.71
N GLY A 109 -15.67 -10.86 -0.42
CA GLY A 109 -15.67 -9.79 -1.42
C GLY A 109 -14.28 -9.48 -1.99
N VAL A 110 -14.21 -8.78 -3.12
CA VAL A 110 -12.93 -8.28 -3.67
C VAL A 110 -12.31 -7.25 -2.72
N ASP A 111 -13.15 -6.50 -2.01
CA ASP A 111 -12.85 -5.48 -1.02
C ASP A 111 -12.62 -6.05 0.40
N MET A 112 -12.50 -7.38 0.56
CA MET A 112 -12.38 -8.02 1.88
C MET A 112 -11.17 -7.59 2.69
N PHE A 113 -10.12 -7.17 2.00
CA PHE A 113 -8.89 -6.74 2.64
C PHE A 113 -8.77 -5.22 2.79
N ASP A 114 -9.66 -4.41 2.22
CA ASP A 114 -9.58 -2.93 2.24
C ASP A 114 -9.38 -2.39 3.66
N GLY A 115 -10.15 -2.93 4.61
CA GLY A 115 -10.07 -2.54 6.01
C GLY A 115 -8.69 -2.80 6.61
N LEU A 116 -8.08 -3.95 6.33
CA LEU A 116 -6.75 -4.30 6.82
C LEU A 116 -5.64 -3.59 6.04
N GLN A 117 -5.79 -3.44 4.73
CA GLN A 117 -4.85 -2.71 3.89
C GLN A 117 -4.73 -1.26 4.35
N ALA A 118 -5.84 -0.63 4.75
CA ALA A 118 -5.83 0.71 5.35
C ALA A 118 -5.09 0.77 6.71
N VAL A 119 -5.20 -0.27 7.54
CA VAL A 119 -4.46 -0.37 8.81
C VAL A 119 -2.96 -0.46 8.56
N VAL A 120 -2.56 -1.33 7.63
CA VAL A 120 -1.17 -1.49 7.23
C VAL A 120 -0.62 -0.22 6.61
N PHE A 121 -1.37 0.45 5.74
CA PHE A 121 -1.01 1.75 5.19
C PHE A 121 -0.74 2.76 6.31
N ALA A 122 -1.64 2.87 7.28
CA ALA A 122 -1.46 3.77 8.42
C ALA A 122 -0.24 3.39 9.28
N ALA A 123 0.01 2.09 9.49
CA ALA A 123 1.18 1.62 10.22
C ALA A 123 2.49 1.99 9.51
N LEU A 124 2.57 1.75 8.19
CA LEU A 124 3.70 2.18 7.37
C LEU A 124 3.88 3.70 7.44
N GLN A 125 2.78 4.46 7.32
CA GLN A 125 2.82 5.93 7.34
C GLN A 125 3.31 6.52 8.66
N LEU A 126 2.98 5.89 9.79
CA LEU A 126 3.29 6.41 11.11
C LEU A 126 4.66 5.96 11.64
N ASP A 127 5.18 4.81 11.21
CA ASP A 127 6.41 4.24 11.76
C ASP A 127 7.56 4.17 10.75
N ALA A 128 7.36 3.45 9.65
CA ALA A 128 8.44 3.10 8.72
C ALA A 128 8.72 4.23 7.71
N PHE A 129 7.66 4.84 7.19
CA PHE A 129 7.74 5.84 6.15
C PHE A 129 8.45 7.15 6.58
N PRO A 130 8.28 7.67 7.80
CA PRO A 130 9.05 8.84 8.25
C PRO A 130 10.56 8.54 8.23
N ARG A 131 10.97 7.36 8.71
CA ARG A 131 12.38 6.93 8.71
C ARG A 131 12.92 6.73 7.30
N PHE A 132 12.12 6.13 6.41
CA PHE A 132 12.45 6.03 4.99
C PHE A 132 12.60 7.41 4.34
N SER A 133 11.69 8.34 4.62
CA SER A 133 11.71 9.68 4.02
C SER A 133 12.95 10.50 4.41
N GLU A 134 13.55 10.19 5.57
CA GLU A 134 14.80 10.76 6.05
C GLU A 134 16.05 10.00 5.57
N SER A 135 15.88 8.82 4.95
CA SER A 135 16.99 8.02 4.40
C SER A 135 17.58 8.65 3.13
N ALA A 136 18.73 8.13 2.69
CA ALA A 136 19.35 8.60 1.45
C ALA A 136 18.46 8.32 0.22
N GLU A 137 17.83 7.15 0.19
CA GLU A 137 16.91 6.70 -0.84
C GLU A 137 15.62 7.54 -0.85
N GLY A 138 15.02 7.78 0.32
CA GLY A 138 13.84 8.65 0.43
C GLY A 138 14.13 10.09 0.01
N ALA A 139 15.29 10.64 0.40
CA ALA A 139 15.73 11.97 -0.01
C ALA A 139 16.00 12.08 -1.52
N GLU A 140 16.43 11.00 -2.18
CA GLU A 140 16.55 10.96 -3.64
C GLU A 140 15.17 10.97 -4.30
N LEU A 141 14.25 10.14 -3.83
CA LEU A 141 12.88 10.08 -4.36
C LEU A 141 12.10 11.38 -4.15
N ALA A 142 12.35 12.10 -3.05
CA ALA A 142 11.74 13.40 -2.78
C ALA A 142 12.08 14.48 -3.83
N ARG A 143 13.10 14.25 -4.68
CA ARG A 143 13.42 15.12 -5.82
C ARG A 143 12.53 14.88 -7.04
N ARG A 144 11.73 13.80 -7.04
CA ARG A 144 10.79 13.45 -8.12
C ARG A 144 9.44 14.12 -7.84
N PRO A 145 9.02 15.16 -8.59
CA PRO A 145 7.77 15.87 -8.30
C PRO A 145 6.54 14.98 -8.32
N ALA A 146 6.54 13.94 -9.17
CA ALA A 146 5.47 12.95 -9.27
C ALA A 146 5.22 12.18 -7.96
N LEU A 147 6.22 12.02 -7.09
CA LEU A 147 6.14 11.29 -5.82
C LEU A 147 5.85 12.17 -4.61
N THR A 148 5.77 13.47 -4.82
CA THR A 148 5.68 14.45 -3.74
C THR A 148 4.31 15.11 -3.72
N GLU A 149 3.85 15.52 -2.55
CA GLU A 149 2.64 16.32 -2.37
C GLU A 149 2.94 17.62 -1.63
N PRO A 150 2.13 18.67 -1.80
CA PRO A 150 2.25 19.87 -1.00
C PRO A 150 2.17 19.49 0.47
N SER A 151 3.19 19.86 1.25
CA SER A 151 3.13 19.75 2.70
C SER A 151 2.00 20.63 3.15
N ARG A 152 0.88 20.02 3.53
CA ARG A 152 -0.16 20.72 4.29
C ARG A 152 0.48 21.11 5.61
N GLY A 153 1.06 22.31 5.65
CA GLY A 153 1.61 22.87 6.87
C GLY A 153 0.56 22.69 7.96
N ALA A 154 0.96 22.10 9.09
CA ALA A 154 0.11 21.99 10.25
C ALA A 154 -0.50 23.36 10.51
N GLU A 155 -1.81 23.51 10.28
CA GLU A 155 -2.55 24.65 10.80
C GLU A 155 -2.41 24.57 12.31
N ALA A 156 -1.59 25.46 12.86
CA ALA A 156 -1.26 25.58 14.28
C ALA A 156 -2.42 26.18 15.07
#